data_AF-A0A960DLE5-F1
#
_entry.id   AF-A0A960DLE5-F1
#
_cell.length_a   1.000
_cell.length_b   1.000
_cell.length_c   1.000
_cell.angle_alpha   90.00
_cell.angle_beta   90.00
_cell.angle_gamma   90.00
#
_symmetry.space_group_name_H-M   'P 1'
#
loop_
_entity.id
_entity.type
_entity.pdbx_description
1 polymer ?
#
loop_
_entity_poly.entity_id
_entity_poly.type
_entity_poly.pdbx_seq_one_letter_code
_entity_poly.pdbx_strand_id
1 'polypeptide(L)'
;MEVVLVVLLVAAVGVAAWLLGTRRATVVPPAPVVVPAPPATVPPEVVERAVAAAVAQANQQASAERDQAVKAAVDHALTLVQAQLGATTQAADAALAGRQQLIDAKLGEVQAGVQGDLQRLAHLVQQLGQSTSERLAVVDHSLQAHAEITQSLAGTANSLREALASSNARGQWGERMAEDVLRLAGMQERVNYVKRTAVSGEGTGIPDFTFLLPKGHVLFMDVKFPMAAYLKYLEAGTEAERSAHRAAFVRDVRARVRELAKREYARVDDRPAVDNVLLFVPNESLAAFIHEADGQLVEDALRERVVICSPLTLFAFLG
;
A
#
# COMPACT_ATOMS: atom_id res chain seq x y z
N MET A 1 9.85 -12.21 68.89
CA MET A 1 9.63 -11.96 70.33
C MET A 1 8.53 -12.83 70.94
N GLU A 2 7.55 -13.34 70.18
CA GLU A 2 6.38 -14.05 70.71
C GLU A 2 6.71 -15.33 71.51
N VAL A 3 7.70 -16.12 71.09
CA VAL A 3 8.09 -17.38 71.77
C VAL A 3 8.48 -17.15 73.24
N VAL A 4 9.11 -16.02 73.56
CA VAL A 4 9.50 -15.67 74.94
C VAL A 4 8.27 -15.38 75.81
N LEU A 5 7.22 -14.80 75.22
CA LEU A 5 5.97 -14.48 75.93
C LEU A 5 5.22 -15.76 76.34
N VAL A 6 5.18 -16.76 75.45
CA VAL A 6 4.51 -18.05 75.70
C VAL A 6 5.24 -18.84 76.81
N VAL A 7 6.58 -18.85 76.80
CA VAL A 7 7.38 -19.52 77.85
C VAL A 7 7.17 -18.88 79.23
N LEU A 8 7.08 -17.56 79.32
CA LEU A 8 6.76 -16.85 80.56
C LEU A 8 5.35 -17.17 81.10
N LEU A 9 4.37 -17.33 80.20
CA LEU A 9 2.98 -17.65 80.56
C LEU A 9 2.85 -19.07 81.14
N VAL A 10 3.54 -20.04 80.56
CA VAL A 10 3.60 -21.43 81.08
C VAL A 10 4.29 -21.49 82.45
N ALA A 11 5.37 -20.71 82.65
CA ALA A 11 6.05 -20.63 83.94
C ALA A 11 5.15 -20.04 85.06
N ALA A 12 4.34 -19.02 84.74
CA ALA A 12 3.43 -18.40 85.71
C ALA A 12 2.34 -19.36 86.22
N VAL A 13 1.78 -20.20 85.35
CA VAL A 13 0.76 -21.21 85.72
C VAL A 13 1.34 -22.29 86.62
N GLY A 14 2.59 -22.73 86.38
CA GLY A 14 3.28 -23.71 87.23
C GLY A 14 3.49 -23.24 88.67
N VAL A 15 3.82 -21.95 88.87
CA VAL A 15 4.02 -21.37 90.20
C VAL A 15 2.70 -21.22 90.97
N ALA A 16 1.60 -20.87 90.29
CA ALA A 16 0.28 -20.77 90.90
C ALA A 16 -0.22 -22.12 91.44
N ALA A 17 -0.02 -23.21 90.68
CA ALA A 17 -0.35 -24.57 91.11
C ALA A 17 0.46 -25.02 92.33
N TRP A 18 1.76 -24.68 92.39
CA TRP A 18 2.62 -25.03 93.52
C TRP A 18 2.24 -24.29 94.81
N LEU A 19 1.87 -23.00 94.71
CA LEU A 19 1.44 -22.21 95.88
C LEU A 19 0.09 -22.67 96.44
N LEU A 20 -0.86 -23.08 95.60
CA LEU A 20 -2.17 -23.58 96.04
C LEU A 20 -2.08 -24.94 96.77
N GLY A 21 -1.07 -25.76 96.47
CA GLY A 21 -0.85 -27.07 97.11
C GLY A 21 -0.30 -27.03 98.55
N THR A 22 -0.01 -25.85 99.12
CA THR A 22 0.66 -25.72 100.44
C THR A 22 -0.26 -25.25 101.58
N ARG A 23 -1.57 -25.51 101.50
CA ARG A 23 -2.50 -25.21 102.59
C ARG A 23 -2.32 -26.17 103.77
N ARG A 24 -1.56 -25.68 104.77
CA ARG A 24 -1.34 -26.30 106.09
C ARG A 24 -2.65 -26.74 106.73
N ALA A 25 -2.71 -27.99 107.22
CA ALA A 25 -3.76 -28.42 108.13
C ALA A 25 -3.68 -27.63 109.45
N THR A 26 -4.78 -27.03 109.87
CA THR A 26 -4.88 -26.27 111.12
C THR A 26 -4.97 -27.20 112.32
N VAL A 27 -3.93 -27.20 113.17
CA VAL A 27 -3.95 -27.89 114.47
C VAL A 27 -4.85 -27.11 115.42
N VAL A 28 -5.90 -27.75 115.93
CA VAL A 28 -6.81 -27.19 116.95
C VAL A 28 -6.34 -27.65 118.34
N PRO A 29 -6.14 -26.74 119.31
CA PRO A 29 -5.71 -27.11 120.67
C PRO A 29 -6.87 -27.68 121.52
N PRO A 30 -6.59 -28.57 122.49
CA PRO A 30 -7.62 -29.25 123.27
C PRO A 30 -8.15 -28.41 124.45
N ALA A 31 -9.44 -28.59 124.76
CA ALA A 31 -10.12 -28.09 125.95
C ALA A 31 -10.43 -29.25 126.93
N PRO A 32 -10.63 -29.00 128.24
CA PRO A 32 -10.32 -29.98 129.28
C PRO A 32 -11.34 -31.11 129.46
N VAL A 33 -10.81 -32.26 129.88
CA VAL A 33 -11.55 -33.52 130.11
C VAL A 33 -12.29 -33.50 131.44
N VAL A 34 -13.58 -33.86 131.43
CA VAL A 34 -14.33 -34.28 132.62
C VAL A 34 -14.54 -35.78 132.56
N VAL A 35 -14.01 -36.51 133.55
CA VAL A 35 -14.07 -37.98 133.63
C VAL A 35 -15.37 -38.41 134.32
N PRO A 36 -16.09 -39.38 133.74
CA PRO A 36 -16.52 -40.52 134.55
C PRO A 36 -16.34 -41.88 133.86
N ALA A 37 -15.60 -42.76 134.53
CA ALA A 37 -15.57 -44.24 134.46
C ALA A 37 -15.27 -44.98 133.11
N PRO A 38 -14.47 -46.08 133.14
CA PRO A 38 -14.00 -46.84 131.96
C PRO A 38 -15.05 -47.85 131.44
N PRO A 39 -14.98 -48.38 130.18
CA PRO A 39 -13.78 -48.90 129.50
C PRO A 39 -13.63 -48.42 128.02
N ALA A 40 -12.68 -48.86 127.18
CA ALA A 40 -11.67 -49.94 127.24
C ALA A 40 -10.34 -49.56 126.52
N THR A 41 -9.34 -50.44 126.52
CA THR A 41 -8.05 -50.26 125.80
C THR A 41 -8.10 -50.76 124.35
N VAL A 42 -7.61 -49.96 123.39
CA VAL A 42 -7.47 -50.34 121.97
C VAL A 42 -5.98 -50.57 121.62
N PRO A 43 -5.60 -51.67 120.93
CA PRO A 43 -4.20 -52.01 120.66
C PRO A 43 -3.54 -51.20 119.52
N PRO A 44 -2.20 -51.03 119.54
CA PRO A 44 -1.48 -50.12 118.64
C PRO A 44 -1.49 -50.50 117.14
N GLU A 45 -1.62 -51.79 116.80
CA GLU A 45 -1.68 -52.25 115.39
C GLU A 45 -2.84 -51.62 114.58
N VAL A 46 -3.91 -51.22 115.27
CA VAL A 46 -5.09 -50.58 114.64
C VAL A 46 -4.73 -49.17 114.14
N VAL A 47 -3.87 -48.46 114.86
CA VAL A 47 -3.42 -47.10 114.50
C VAL A 47 -2.48 -47.16 113.30
N GLU A 48 -1.54 -48.10 113.28
CA GLU A 48 -0.58 -48.24 112.18
C GLU A 48 -1.27 -48.68 110.87
N ARG A 49 -2.25 -49.59 110.95
CA ARG A 49 -3.13 -49.91 109.82
C ARG A 49 -3.94 -48.72 109.32
N ALA A 50 -4.47 -47.88 110.22
CA ALA A 50 -5.22 -46.69 109.83
C ALA A 50 -4.35 -45.64 109.12
N VAL A 51 -3.11 -45.42 109.59
CA VAL A 51 -2.16 -44.51 108.96
C VAL A 51 -1.68 -45.05 107.60
N ALA A 52 -1.36 -46.35 107.51
CA ALA A 52 -0.99 -46.98 106.24
C ALA A 52 -2.12 -46.91 105.20
N ALA A 53 -3.38 -47.13 105.63
CA ALA A 53 -4.56 -46.97 104.78
C ALA A 53 -4.76 -45.53 104.31
N ALA A 54 -4.59 -44.54 105.19
CA ALA A 54 -4.69 -43.12 104.85
C ALA A 54 -3.61 -42.67 103.86
N VAL A 55 -2.36 -43.13 104.03
CA VAL A 55 -1.27 -42.84 103.08
C VAL A 55 -1.50 -43.53 101.72
N ALA A 56 -2.01 -44.77 101.72
CA ALA A 56 -2.38 -45.46 100.48
C ALA A 56 -3.52 -44.74 99.74
N GLN A 57 -4.54 -44.27 100.47
CA GLN A 57 -5.67 -43.51 99.93
C GLN A 57 -5.21 -42.15 99.37
N ALA A 58 -4.36 -41.43 100.09
CA ALA A 58 -3.78 -40.16 99.61
C ALA A 58 -2.92 -40.34 98.36
N ASN A 59 -2.11 -41.41 98.29
CA ASN A 59 -1.33 -41.74 97.09
C ASN A 59 -2.22 -42.12 95.89
N GLN A 60 -3.31 -42.85 96.12
CA GLN A 60 -4.30 -43.16 95.07
C GLN A 60 -5.01 -41.89 94.56
N GLN A 61 -5.42 -40.99 95.45
CA GLN A 61 -6.00 -39.69 95.08
C GLN A 61 -5.00 -38.83 94.29
N ALA A 62 -3.76 -38.70 94.76
CA ALA A 62 -2.71 -37.94 94.06
C ALA A 62 -2.33 -38.56 92.69
N SER A 63 -2.44 -39.88 92.52
CA SER A 63 -2.30 -40.53 91.22
C SER A 63 -3.47 -40.18 90.30
N ALA A 64 -4.71 -40.29 90.80
CA ALA A 64 -5.91 -39.98 90.02
C ALA A 64 -5.94 -38.51 89.55
N GLU A 65 -5.57 -37.57 90.42
CA GLU A 65 -5.44 -36.14 90.07
C GLU A 65 -4.34 -35.91 89.01
N ARG A 66 -3.20 -36.60 89.12
CA ARG A 66 -2.12 -36.55 88.12
C ARG A 66 -2.56 -37.12 86.78
N ASP A 67 -3.22 -38.27 86.77
CA ASP A 67 -3.71 -38.91 85.54
C ASP A 67 -4.80 -38.05 84.86
N GLN A 68 -5.63 -37.37 85.65
CA GLN A 68 -6.62 -36.41 85.15
C GLN A 68 -5.95 -35.14 84.59
N ALA A 69 -4.93 -34.60 85.26
CA ALA A 69 -4.17 -33.45 84.79
C ALA A 69 -3.37 -33.75 83.51
N VAL A 70 -2.76 -34.95 83.41
CA VAL A 70 -2.06 -35.41 82.20
C VAL A 70 -3.03 -35.59 81.04
N LYS A 71 -4.21 -36.19 81.26
CA LYS A 71 -5.26 -36.26 80.23
C LYS A 71 -5.68 -34.87 79.75
N ALA A 72 -6.01 -33.96 80.66
CA ALA A 72 -6.38 -32.59 80.30
C ALA A 72 -5.27 -31.83 79.54
N ALA A 73 -3.99 -32.04 79.90
CA ALA A 73 -2.86 -31.46 79.19
C ALA A 73 -2.68 -32.05 77.78
N VAL A 74 -2.89 -33.37 77.60
CA VAL A 74 -2.87 -34.04 76.30
C VAL A 74 -4.03 -33.59 75.42
N ASP A 75 -5.24 -33.48 75.96
CA ASP A 75 -6.42 -32.97 75.25
C ASP A 75 -6.24 -31.50 74.82
N HIS A 76 -5.63 -30.68 75.68
CA HIS A 76 -5.30 -29.29 75.35
C HIS A 76 -4.17 -29.18 74.30
N ALA A 77 -3.16 -30.07 74.35
CA ALA A 77 -2.13 -30.14 73.32
C ALA A 77 -2.72 -30.62 71.98
N LEU A 78 -3.62 -31.61 72.00
CA LEU A 78 -4.28 -32.14 70.81
C LEU A 78 -5.17 -31.08 70.14
N THR A 79 -5.96 -30.33 70.92
CA THR A 79 -6.79 -29.22 70.41
C THR A 79 -5.95 -28.07 69.86
N LEU A 80 -4.82 -27.71 70.49
CA LEU A 80 -3.88 -26.73 69.94
C LEU A 80 -3.24 -27.20 68.63
N VAL A 81 -2.81 -28.48 68.54
CA VAL A 81 -2.26 -29.05 67.30
C VAL A 81 -3.30 -29.11 66.19
N GLN A 82 -4.54 -29.50 66.49
CA GLN A 82 -5.65 -29.48 65.54
C GLN A 82 -5.97 -28.06 65.05
N ALA A 83 -6.00 -27.07 65.95
CA ALA A 83 -6.21 -25.67 65.60
C ALA A 83 -5.07 -25.12 64.71
N GLN A 84 -3.82 -25.42 65.06
CA GLN A 84 -2.64 -24.99 64.30
C GLN A 84 -2.60 -25.63 62.90
N LEU A 85 -2.90 -26.94 62.80
CA LEU A 85 -3.02 -27.64 61.52
C LEU A 85 -4.14 -27.03 60.68
N GLY A 86 -5.33 -26.84 61.25
CA GLY A 86 -6.46 -26.20 60.56
C GLY A 86 -6.17 -24.78 60.07
N ALA A 87 -5.43 -23.99 60.85
CA ALA A 87 -4.97 -22.67 60.44
C ALA A 87 -3.97 -22.74 59.27
N THR A 88 -3.04 -23.72 59.30
CA THR A 88 -2.08 -23.92 58.20
C THR A 88 -2.72 -24.45 56.93
N THR A 89 -3.74 -25.32 57.01
CA THR A 89 -4.47 -25.78 55.82
C THR A 89 -5.31 -24.66 55.23
N GLN A 90 -6.03 -23.88 56.05
CA GLN A 90 -6.76 -22.69 55.59
C GLN A 90 -5.83 -21.65 54.94
N ALA A 91 -4.63 -21.42 55.49
CA ALA A 91 -3.65 -20.52 54.90
C ALA A 91 -3.10 -21.05 53.56
N ALA A 92 -2.89 -22.37 53.44
CA ALA A 92 -2.49 -23.01 52.19
C ALA A 92 -3.60 -22.94 51.13
N ASP A 93 -4.84 -23.24 51.48
CA ASP A 93 -6.01 -23.16 50.59
C ASP A 93 -6.23 -21.72 50.11
N ALA A 94 -6.12 -20.73 51.00
CA ALA A 94 -6.19 -19.32 50.64
C ALA A 94 -5.04 -18.89 49.70
N ALA A 95 -3.82 -19.38 49.92
CA ALA A 95 -2.68 -19.10 49.05
C ALA A 95 -2.79 -19.78 47.67
N LEU A 96 -3.42 -20.97 47.59
CA LEU A 96 -3.74 -21.65 46.34
C LEU A 96 -4.86 -20.92 45.58
N ALA A 97 -5.93 -20.52 46.26
CA ALA A 97 -7.01 -19.73 45.67
C ALA A 97 -6.51 -18.38 45.11
N GLY A 98 -5.67 -17.67 45.86
CA GLY A 98 -5.05 -16.42 45.41
C GLY A 98 -4.11 -16.63 44.21
N ARG A 99 -3.36 -17.74 44.17
CA ARG A 99 -2.56 -18.12 42.99
C ARG A 99 -3.43 -18.45 41.78
N GLN A 100 -4.56 -19.15 41.95
CA GLN A 100 -5.48 -19.45 40.86
C GLN A 100 -6.04 -18.15 40.27
N GLN A 101 -6.55 -17.24 41.11
CA GLN A 101 -7.06 -15.94 40.66
C GLN A 101 -6.02 -15.10 39.91
N LEU A 102 -4.76 -15.10 40.34
CA LEU A 102 -3.67 -14.41 39.63
C LEU A 102 -3.33 -15.06 38.29
N ILE A 103 -3.37 -16.40 38.22
CA ILE A 103 -3.16 -17.16 36.98
C ILE A 103 -4.30 -16.87 36.00
N ASP A 104 -5.56 -16.94 36.44
CA ASP A 104 -6.74 -16.66 35.62
C ASP A 104 -6.76 -15.21 35.12
N ALA A 105 -6.41 -14.24 35.98
CA ALA A 105 -6.28 -12.84 35.59
C ALA A 105 -5.19 -12.63 34.53
N LYS A 106 -4.03 -13.29 34.68
CA LYS A 106 -2.93 -13.21 33.70
C LYS A 106 -3.26 -13.93 32.40
N LEU A 107 -3.96 -15.06 32.45
CA LEU A 107 -4.48 -15.77 31.27
C LEU A 107 -5.50 -14.90 30.52
N GLY A 108 -6.43 -14.25 31.24
CA GLY A 108 -7.39 -13.32 30.64
C GLY A 108 -6.72 -12.11 29.99
N GLU A 109 -5.70 -11.52 30.64
CA GLU A 109 -4.93 -10.41 30.10
C GLU A 109 -4.14 -10.81 28.84
N VAL A 110 -3.47 -11.97 28.86
CA VAL A 110 -2.74 -12.50 27.69
C VAL A 110 -3.71 -12.88 26.56
N GLN A 111 -4.85 -13.51 26.88
CA GLN A 111 -5.87 -13.88 25.89
C GLN A 111 -6.45 -12.63 25.21
N ALA A 112 -6.78 -11.59 25.98
CA ALA A 112 -7.25 -10.32 25.45
C ALA A 112 -6.18 -9.63 24.57
N GLY A 113 -4.91 -9.66 24.99
CA GLY A 113 -3.78 -9.15 24.21
C GLY A 113 -3.63 -9.87 22.86
N VAL A 114 -3.55 -11.21 22.88
CA VAL A 114 -3.45 -12.05 21.66
C VAL A 114 -4.67 -11.84 20.75
N GLN A 115 -5.88 -11.73 21.30
CA GLN A 115 -7.08 -11.51 20.51
C GLN A 115 -7.10 -10.11 19.86
N GLY A 116 -6.61 -9.08 20.55
CA GLY A 116 -6.40 -7.74 19.99
C GLY A 116 -5.31 -7.68 18.91
N ASP A 117 -4.22 -8.44 19.07
CA ASP A 117 -3.15 -8.52 18.08
C ASP A 117 -3.55 -9.30 16.82
N LEU A 118 -4.33 -10.38 16.98
CA LEU A 118 -4.95 -11.08 15.85
C LEU A 118 -5.94 -10.19 15.09
N GLN A 119 -6.73 -9.36 15.79
CA GLN A 119 -7.61 -8.37 15.15
C GLN A 119 -6.80 -7.29 14.39
N ARG A 120 -5.70 -6.79 14.96
CA ARG A 120 -4.79 -5.86 14.27
C ARG A 120 -4.15 -6.49 13.02
N LEU A 121 -3.68 -7.74 13.11
CA LEU A 121 -3.14 -8.49 11.97
C LEU A 121 -4.18 -8.70 10.88
N ALA A 122 -5.40 -9.12 11.22
CA ALA A 122 -6.48 -9.29 10.26
C ALA A 122 -6.81 -7.98 9.52
N HIS A 123 -6.89 -6.85 10.26
CA HIS A 123 -7.11 -5.54 9.67
C HIS A 123 -5.97 -5.11 8.74
N LEU A 124 -4.71 -5.29 9.15
CA LEU A 124 -3.53 -4.99 8.32
C LEU A 124 -3.50 -5.83 7.05
N VAL A 125 -3.79 -7.14 7.13
CA VAL A 125 -3.85 -8.03 5.96
C VAL A 125 -4.97 -7.61 5.00
N GLN A 126 -6.14 -7.23 5.52
CA GLN A 126 -7.25 -6.74 4.70
C GLN A 126 -6.91 -5.42 3.99
N GLN A 127 -6.31 -4.46 4.72
CA GLN A 127 -5.83 -3.19 4.14
C GLN A 127 -4.75 -3.41 3.08
N LEU A 128 -3.81 -4.34 3.32
CA LEU A 128 -2.78 -4.70 2.34
C LEU A 128 -3.42 -5.31 1.09
N GLY A 129 -4.39 -6.22 1.25
CA GLY A 129 -5.14 -6.83 0.16
C GLY A 129 -5.88 -5.81 -0.70
N GLN A 130 -6.60 -4.87 -0.08
CA GLN A 130 -7.28 -3.77 -0.79
C GLN A 130 -6.28 -2.87 -1.51
N SER A 131 -5.23 -2.38 -0.83
CA SER A 131 -4.22 -1.53 -1.47
C SER A 131 -3.48 -2.23 -2.62
N THR A 132 -3.26 -3.55 -2.52
CA THR A 132 -2.63 -4.33 -3.60
C THR A 132 -3.58 -4.47 -4.79
N SER A 133 -4.87 -4.74 -4.56
CA SER A 133 -5.90 -4.82 -5.61
C SER A 133 -6.08 -3.49 -6.33
N GLU A 134 -6.12 -2.36 -5.60
CA GLU A 134 -6.23 -1.02 -6.18
C GLU A 134 -5.03 -0.69 -7.07
N ARG A 135 -3.81 -0.97 -6.60
CA ARG A 135 -2.58 -0.75 -7.38
C ARG A 135 -2.54 -1.62 -8.64
N LEU A 136 -2.95 -2.88 -8.55
CA LEU A 136 -3.03 -3.78 -9.71
C LEU A 136 -4.06 -3.29 -10.73
N ALA A 137 -5.23 -2.81 -10.29
CA ALA A 137 -6.25 -2.25 -11.17
C ALA A 137 -5.76 -0.99 -11.92
N VAL A 138 -5.01 -0.10 -11.24
CA VAL A 138 -4.39 1.08 -11.88
C VAL A 138 -3.34 0.68 -12.92
N VAL A 139 -2.53 -0.34 -12.63
CA VAL A 139 -1.53 -0.85 -13.58
C VAL A 139 -2.20 -1.49 -14.80
N ASP A 140 -3.24 -2.30 -14.61
CA ASP A 140 -3.96 -2.95 -15.70
C ASP A 140 -4.65 -1.93 -16.62
N HIS A 141 -5.32 -0.92 -16.06
CA HIS A 141 -5.87 0.20 -16.83
C HIS A 141 -4.80 0.97 -17.61
N SER A 142 -3.64 1.20 -17.00
CA SER A 142 -2.51 1.87 -17.66
C SER A 142 -1.96 1.03 -18.83
N LEU A 143 -1.85 -0.28 -18.66
CA LEU A 143 -1.38 -1.20 -19.71
C LEU A 143 -2.38 -1.27 -20.88
N GLN A 144 -3.68 -1.32 -20.59
CA GLN A 144 -4.73 -1.27 -21.62
C GLN A 144 -4.67 0.04 -22.42
N ALA A 145 -4.61 1.19 -21.74
CA ALA A 145 -4.47 2.49 -22.41
C ALA A 145 -3.18 2.59 -23.25
N HIS A 146 -2.05 2.08 -22.75
CA HIS A 146 -0.81 2.02 -23.52
C HIS A 146 -0.90 1.09 -24.74
N ALA A 147 -1.62 -0.04 -24.64
CA ALA A 147 -1.85 -0.94 -25.76
C ALA A 147 -2.72 -0.28 -26.84
N GLU A 148 -3.82 0.38 -26.46
CA GLU A 148 -4.68 1.13 -27.38
C GLU A 148 -3.92 2.26 -28.10
N ILE A 149 -3.15 3.06 -27.37
CA ILE A 149 -2.30 4.12 -27.94
C ILE A 149 -1.27 3.53 -28.90
N THR A 150 -0.62 2.42 -28.53
CA THR A 150 0.38 1.76 -29.38
C THR A 150 -0.24 1.20 -30.65
N GLN A 151 -1.44 0.60 -30.57
CA GLN A 151 -2.16 0.05 -31.71
C GLN A 151 -2.68 1.16 -32.64
N SER A 152 -3.16 2.28 -32.09
CA SER A 152 -3.53 3.48 -32.86
C SER A 152 -2.33 4.11 -33.56
N LEU A 153 -1.19 4.21 -32.87
CA LEU A 153 0.06 4.72 -33.44
C LEU A 153 0.59 3.79 -34.54
N ALA A 154 0.58 2.47 -34.34
CA ALA A 154 0.97 1.49 -35.35
C ALA A 154 0.06 1.54 -36.58
N GLY A 155 -1.26 1.70 -36.39
CA GLY A 155 -2.23 1.91 -37.47
C GLY A 155 -1.92 3.18 -38.25
N THR A 156 -1.78 4.32 -37.57
CA THR A 156 -1.47 5.63 -38.18
C THR A 156 -0.14 5.62 -38.93
N ALA A 157 0.90 5.02 -38.34
CA ALA A 157 2.21 4.87 -38.96
C ALA A 157 2.16 3.94 -40.19
N ASN A 158 1.39 2.85 -40.14
CA ASN A 158 1.23 1.96 -41.30
C ASN A 158 0.41 2.63 -42.42
N SER A 159 -0.66 3.37 -42.10
CA SER A 159 -1.41 4.16 -43.09
C SER A 159 -0.55 5.26 -43.71
N LEU A 160 0.31 5.93 -42.94
CA LEU A 160 1.29 6.88 -43.47
C LEU A 160 2.31 6.19 -44.39
N ARG A 161 2.81 5.02 -43.98
CA ARG A 161 3.74 4.20 -44.78
C ARG A 161 3.10 3.73 -46.09
N GLU A 162 1.84 3.30 -46.08
CA GLU A 162 1.08 2.90 -47.27
C GLU A 162 0.77 4.10 -48.18
N ALA A 163 0.39 5.24 -47.61
CA ALA A 163 0.22 6.50 -48.33
C ALA A 163 1.52 6.94 -49.02
N LEU A 164 2.67 6.71 -48.38
CA LEU A 164 3.99 7.02 -48.93
C LEU A 164 4.57 5.92 -49.84
N ALA A 165 4.01 4.70 -49.86
CA ALA A 165 4.59 3.58 -50.61
C ALA A 165 4.39 3.68 -52.13
N SER A 166 3.16 3.94 -52.59
CA SER A 166 2.83 3.96 -54.03
C SER A 166 2.84 5.37 -54.62
N SER A 167 3.15 5.50 -55.92
CA SER A 167 3.14 6.81 -56.57
C SER A 167 1.75 7.44 -56.69
N ASN A 168 0.69 6.63 -56.66
CA ASN A 168 -0.69 7.10 -56.70
C ASN A 168 -1.13 7.60 -55.32
N ALA A 169 -0.87 6.81 -54.27
CA ALA A 169 -1.19 7.19 -52.90
C ALA A 169 -0.43 8.45 -52.44
N ARG A 170 0.83 8.63 -52.85
CA ARG A 170 1.57 9.89 -52.62
C ARG A 170 0.91 11.11 -53.27
N GLY A 171 0.34 10.95 -54.46
CA GLY A 171 -0.41 12.01 -55.13
C GLY A 171 -1.68 12.38 -54.35
N GLN A 172 -2.48 11.37 -53.99
CA GLN A 172 -3.69 11.55 -53.18
C GLN A 172 -3.41 12.16 -51.79
N TRP A 173 -2.29 11.80 -51.18
CA TRP A 173 -1.83 12.39 -49.91
C TRP A 173 -1.44 13.87 -50.08
N GLY A 174 -0.73 14.22 -51.16
CA GLY A 174 -0.42 15.60 -51.52
C GLY A 174 -1.67 16.45 -51.77
N GLU A 175 -2.64 15.93 -52.53
CA GLU A 175 -3.95 16.57 -52.75
C GLU A 175 -4.69 16.80 -51.44
N ARG A 176 -4.81 15.77 -50.59
CA ARG A 176 -5.51 15.87 -49.31
C ARG A 176 -4.85 16.88 -48.37
N MET A 177 -3.53 16.91 -48.33
CA MET A 177 -2.79 17.87 -47.51
C MET A 177 -3.00 19.31 -48.00
N ALA A 178 -3.02 19.52 -49.31
CA ALA A 178 -3.40 20.83 -49.87
C ALA A 178 -4.83 21.20 -49.45
N GLU A 179 -5.82 20.30 -49.58
CA GLU A 179 -7.19 20.54 -49.12
C GLU A 179 -7.30 20.88 -47.62
N ASP A 180 -6.56 20.18 -46.77
CA ASP A 180 -6.56 20.43 -45.33
C ASP A 180 -5.94 21.81 -45.01
N VAL A 181 -4.88 22.23 -45.72
CA VAL A 181 -4.32 23.61 -45.62
C VAL A 181 -5.32 24.67 -46.09
N LEU A 182 -6.00 24.43 -47.23
CA LEU A 182 -7.01 25.36 -47.76
C LEU A 182 -8.21 25.50 -46.81
N ARG A 183 -8.65 24.40 -46.19
CA ARG A 183 -9.70 24.41 -45.17
C ARG A 183 -9.28 25.19 -43.93
N LEU A 184 -8.03 25.05 -43.48
CA LEU A 184 -7.47 25.81 -42.35
C LEU A 184 -7.37 27.31 -42.67
N ALA A 185 -7.05 27.67 -43.91
CA ALA A 185 -7.10 29.06 -44.41
C ALA A 185 -8.52 29.61 -44.62
N GLY A 186 -9.57 28.85 -44.25
CA GLY A 186 -10.97 29.25 -44.39
C GLY A 186 -11.48 29.24 -45.84
N MET A 187 -10.73 28.68 -46.78
CA MET A 187 -11.13 28.64 -48.19
C MET A 187 -12.20 27.58 -48.46
N GLN A 188 -13.19 27.95 -49.27
CA GLN A 188 -14.29 27.06 -49.69
C GLN A 188 -14.15 26.69 -51.17
N GLU A 189 -14.29 25.40 -51.47
CA GLU A 189 -14.35 24.91 -52.86
C GLU A 189 -15.54 25.57 -53.59
N ARG A 190 -15.36 25.89 -54.87
CA ARG A 190 -16.30 26.59 -55.77
C ARG A 190 -16.59 28.04 -55.43
N VAL A 191 -16.08 28.56 -54.31
CA VAL A 191 -16.12 29.98 -53.94
C VAL A 191 -14.74 30.62 -54.09
N ASN A 192 -13.72 30.03 -53.44
CA ASN A 192 -12.35 30.56 -53.40
C ASN A 192 -11.42 29.79 -54.34
N TYR A 193 -11.68 28.51 -54.57
CA TYR A 193 -10.89 27.67 -55.48
C TYR A 193 -11.73 26.58 -56.15
N VAL A 194 -11.27 26.08 -57.30
CA VAL A 194 -11.84 24.93 -57.99
C VAL A 194 -10.78 23.83 -58.03
N LYS A 195 -11.14 22.63 -57.57
CA LYS A 195 -10.30 21.42 -57.69
C LYS A 195 -10.62 20.68 -58.99
N ARG A 196 -9.60 20.13 -59.65
CA ARG A 196 -9.79 19.22 -60.79
C ARG A 196 -10.40 17.88 -60.32
N THR A 197 -11.60 17.56 -60.78
CA THR A 197 -12.17 16.20 -60.63
C THR A 197 -11.54 15.23 -61.62
N ALA A 198 -11.09 14.06 -61.14
CA ALA A 198 -10.43 13.01 -61.92
C ALA A 198 -11.26 12.42 -63.09
N VAL A 199 -12.55 12.72 -63.16
CA VAL A 199 -13.49 12.24 -64.19
C VAL A 199 -13.46 13.09 -65.47
N SER A 200 -12.92 14.31 -65.43
CA SER A 200 -12.81 15.20 -66.58
C SER A 200 -11.53 14.91 -67.38
N GLY A 201 -11.70 14.17 -68.49
CA GLY A 201 -10.63 13.51 -69.22
C GLY A 201 -9.64 14.39 -70.00
N GLU A 202 -8.56 13.75 -70.43
CA GLU A 202 -7.64 14.04 -71.55
C GLU A 202 -7.02 15.44 -71.73
N GLY A 203 -7.26 16.39 -70.83
CA GLY A 203 -6.53 17.66 -70.79
C GLY A 203 -5.11 17.51 -70.21
N THR A 204 -4.10 17.32 -71.07
CA THR A 204 -2.68 17.52 -70.75
C THR A 204 -2.37 19.00 -70.56
N GLY A 205 -2.59 19.52 -69.35
CA GLY A 205 -2.36 20.94 -69.02
C GLY A 205 -3.34 21.54 -68.01
N ILE A 206 -4.33 20.80 -67.51
CA ILE A 206 -5.23 21.30 -66.44
C ILE A 206 -4.53 21.13 -65.07
N PRO A 207 -4.40 22.19 -64.26
CA PRO A 207 -3.77 22.14 -62.94
C PRO A 207 -4.69 21.46 -61.90
N ASP A 208 -4.12 21.03 -60.78
CA ASP A 208 -4.87 20.29 -59.76
C ASP A 208 -5.84 21.20 -58.99
N PHE A 209 -5.42 22.46 -58.74
CA PHE A 209 -6.23 23.50 -58.11
C PHE A 209 -6.12 24.83 -58.89
N THR A 210 -7.24 25.54 -58.97
CA THR A 210 -7.34 26.91 -59.53
C THR A 210 -7.97 27.84 -58.50
N PHE A 211 -7.21 28.80 -57.97
CA PHE A 211 -7.69 29.82 -57.04
C PHE A 211 -8.34 30.98 -57.79
N LEU A 212 -9.46 31.45 -57.27
CA LEU A 212 -10.22 32.59 -57.80
C LEU A 212 -9.83 33.84 -57.02
N LEU A 213 -9.10 34.74 -57.67
CA LEU A 213 -8.56 35.95 -57.05
C LEU A 213 -9.46 37.18 -57.34
N PRO A 214 -9.39 38.22 -56.50
CA PRO A 214 -10.07 39.49 -56.76
C PRO A 214 -9.76 40.07 -58.15
N LYS A 215 -10.66 40.90 -58.67
CA LYS A 215 -10.58 41.46 -60.04
C LYS A 215 -10.60 40.37 -61.13
N GLY A 216 -11.18 39.21 -60.86
CA GLY A 216 -11.36 38.12 -61.82
C GLY A 216 -10.08 37.42 -62.26
N HIS A 217 -9.00 37.55 -61.49
CA HIS A 217 -7.74 36.87 -61.81
C HIS A 217 -7.78 35.40 -61.34
N VAL A 218 -6.93 34.55 -61.92
CA VAL A 218 -6.78 33.15 -61.49
C VAL A 218 -5.32 32.81 -61.17
N LEU A 219 -5.12 31.92 -60.20
CA LEU A 219 -3.82 31.40 -59.81
C LEU A 219 -3.87 29.87 -59.78
N PHE A 220 -2.86 29.22 -60.36
CA PHE A 220 -2.83 27.76 -60.54
C PHE A 220 -1.87 27.07 -59.59
N MET A 221 -2.20 25.85 -59.17
CA MET A 221 -1.34 25.00 -58.33
C MET A 221 -1.33 23.54 -58.82
N ASP A 222 -0.13 22.96 -58.90
CA ASP A 222 0.14 21.54 -59.18
C ASP A 222 0.71 20.90 -57.89
N VAL A 223 0.13 19.80 -57.43
CA VAL A 223 0.53 19.10 -56.18
C VAL A 223 1.40 17.87 -56.43
N LYS A 224 1.72 17.59 -57.69
CA LYS A 224 2.48 16.41 -58.09
C LYS A 224 3.98 16.65 -57.96
N PHE A 225 4.49 16.50 -56.73
CA PHE A 225 5.89 16.71 -56.38
C PHE A 225 6.77 15.43 -56.50
N PRO A 226 8.00 15.50 -57.04
CA PRO A 226 8.88 14.32 -57.21
C PRO A 226 9.57 13.89 -55.90
N MET A 227 8.89 13.09 -55.08
CA MET A 227 9.41 12.61 -53.79
C MET A 227 10.33 11.36 -53.87
N ALA A 228 10.38 10.66 -55.01
CA ALA A 228 10.96 9.31 -55.08
C ALA A 228 12.46 9.25 -54.74
N ALA A 229 13.25 10.23 -55.19
CA ALA A 229 14.67 10.31 -54.86
C ALA A 229 14.93 10.72 -53.40
N TYR A 230 14.04 11.52 -52.80
CA TYR A 230 14.11 11.91 -51.39
C TYR A 230 13.85 10.71 -50.45
N LEU A 231 12.87 9.86 -50.77
CA LEU A 231 12.64 8.63 -49.98
C LEU A 231 13.86 7.71 -50.01
N LYS A 232 14.48 7.51 -51.17
CA LYS A 232 15.75 6.76 -51.29
C LYS A 232 16.92 7.40 -50.57
N TYR A 233 16.95 8.74 -50.47
CA TYR A 233 17.94 9.45 -49.65
C TYR A 233 17.78 9.15 -48.15
N LEU A 234 16.55 9.04 -47.64
CA LEU A 234 16.28 8.66 -46.26
C LEU A 234 16.61 7.18 -45.96
N GLU A 235 16.42 6.30 -46.94
CA GLU A 235 16.71 4.85 -46.83
C GLU A 235 18.19 4.50 -47.07
N ALA A 236 19.02 5.44 -47.55
CA ALA A 236 20.39 5.19 -47.95
C ALA A 236 21.32 4.91 -46.75
N GLY A 237 21.93 3.72 -46.76
CA GLY A 237 22.86 3.27 -45.72
C GLY A 237 24.21 3.98 -45.77
N THR A 238 24.72 4.29 -46.96
CA THR A 238 26.05 4.90 -47.16
C THR A 238 25.98 6.38 -47.58
N GLU A 239 27.06 7.11 -47.32
CA GLU A 239 27.16 8.52 -47.69
C GLU A 239 27.24 8.73 -49.22
N ALA A 240 27.80 7.76 -49.94
CA ALA A 240 27.84 7.77 -51.41
C ALA A 240 26.43 7.67 -52.02
N GLU A 241 25.59 6.77 -51.48
CA GLU A 241 24.18 6.63 -51.88
C GLU A 241 23.37 7.89 -51.52
N ARG A 242 23.56 8.44 -50.31
CA ARG A 242 22.94 9.72 -49.91
C ARG A 242 23.28 10.84 -50.88
N SER A 243 24.55 11.04 -51.21
CA SER A 243 24.99 12.06 -52.16
C SER A 243 24.36 11.85 -53.55
N ALA A 244 24.35 10.62 -54.06
CA ALA A 244 23.74 10.27 -55.35
C ALA A 244 22.22 10.53 -55.39
N HIS A 245 21.50 10.17 -54.32
CA HIS A 245 20.05 10.39 -54.23
C HIS A 245 19.69 11.86 -54.02
N ARG A 246 20.49 12.64 -53.28
CA ARG A 246 20.36 14.10 -53.17
C ARG A 246 20.53 14.78 -54.53
N ALA A 247 21.54 14.37 -55.32
CA ALA A 247 21.74 14.90 -56.68
C ALA A 247 20.61 14.53 -57.64
N ALA A 248 20.11 13.29 -57.58
CA ALA A 248 18.94 12.86 -58.34
C ALA A 248 17.69 13.67 -57.97
N PHE A 249 17.46 13.91 -56.68
CA PHE A 249 16.35 14.72 -56.19
C PHE A 249 16.37 16.15 -56.75
N VAL A 250 17.49 16.88 -56.64
CA VAL A 250 17.63 18.24 -57.19
C VAL A 250 17.33 18.28 -58.69
N ARG A 251 17.86 17.30 -59.45
CA ARG A 251 17.59 17.18 -60.88
C ARG A 251 16.10 16.98 -61.17
N ASP A 252 15.44 16.09 -60.42
CA ASP A 252 14.03 15.74 -60.65
C ASP A 252 13.10 16.90 -60.28
N VAL A 253 13.40 17.65 -59.21
CA VAL A 253 12.69 18.90 -58.86
C VAL A 253 12.89 19.97 -59.93
N ARG A 254 14.14 20.19 -60.38
CA ARG A 254 14.45 21.16 -61.45
C ARG A 254 13.78 20.78 -62.79
N ALA A 255 13.61 19.48 -63.06
CA ALA A 255 12.83 19.00 -64.20
C ALA A 255 11.33 19.30 -64.06
N ARG A 256 10.74 19.09 -62.86
CA ARG A 256 9.34 19.44 -62.56
C ARG A 256 9.08 20.94 -62.66
N VAL A 257 9.97 21.79 -62.15
CA VAL A 257 9.89 23.26 -62.33
C VAL A 257 9.85 23.64 -63.82
N ARG A 258 10.76 23.11 -64.63
CA ARG A 258 10.79 23.34 -66.09
C ARG A 258 9.59 22.75 -66.83
N GLU A 259 8.99 21.67 -66.32
CA GLU A 259 7.75 21.11 -66.86
C GLU A 259 6.58 22.06 -66.63
N LEU A 260 6.47 22.64 -65.43
CA LEU A 260 5.40 23.60 -65.08
C LEU A 260 5.56 24.93 -65.80
N ALA A 261 6.77 25.49 -65.87
CA ALA A 261 7.05 26.74 -66.57
C ALA A 261 6.69 26.68 -68.08
N LYS A 262 6.75 25.49 -68.68
CA LYS A 262 6.36 25.25 -70.09
C LYS A 262 4.86 25.06 -70.30
N ARG A 263 4.08 24.81 -69.24
CA ARG A 263 2.62 24.66 -69.37
C ARG A 263 2.01 26.06 -69.42
N GLU A 264 1.51 26.43 -70.59
CA GLU A 264 0.75 27.68 -70.78
C GLU A 264 -0.65 27.60 -70.13
N TYR A 265 -0.70 27.49 -68.80
CA TYR A 265 -1.95 27.49 -68.03
C TYR A 265 -2.80 28.74 -68.29
N ALA A 266 -2.16 29.84 -68.71
CA ALA A 266 -2.81 31.07 -69.20
C ALA A 266 -3.71 30.89 -70.45
N ARG A 267 -3.79 29.69 -71.05
CA ARG A 267 -4.73 29.34 -72.13
C ARG A 267 -5.82 28.33 -71.71
N VAL A 268 -5.87 27.95 -70.44
CA VAL A 268 -6.83 26.96 -69.91
C VAL A 268 -8.13 27.62 -69.41
N ASP A 269 -8.10 28.93 -69.17
CA ASP A 269 -9.20 29.73 -68.63
C ASP A 269 -9.26 31.08 -69.37
N ASP A 270 -10.45 31.58 -69.68
CA ASP A 270 -10.64 32.88 -70.34
C ASP A 270 -10.35 34.07 -69.38
N ARG A 271 -10.16 33.78 -68.09
CA ARG A 271 -9.81 34.77 -67.05
C ARG A 271 -8.32 35.12 -67.06
N PRO A 272 -7.95 36.38 -66.76
CA PRO A 272 -6.55 36.78 -66.66
C PRO A 272 -5.81 35.98 -65.57
N ALA A 273 -4.90 35.10 -65.98
CA ALA A 273 -4.03 34.39 -65.06
C ALA A 273 -2.98 35.31 -64.44
N VAL A 274 -2.65 35.09 -63.18
CA VAL A 274 -1.41 35.62 -62.59
C VAL A 274 -0.24 34.96 -63.30
N ASP A 275 0.83 35.73 -63.55
CA ASP A 275 2.03 35.27 -64.29
C ASP A 275 2.71 34.02 -63.67
N ASN A 276 2.42 33.68 -62.41
CA ASN A 276 3.10 32.66 -61.62
C ASN A 276 2.23 31.42 -61.35
N VAL A 277 2.86 30.26 -61.25
CA VAL A 277 2.23 28.96 -60.89
C VAL A 277 2.80 28.46 -59.57
N LEU A 278 1.95 27.91 -58.69
CA LEU A 278 2.38 27.28 -57.44
C LEU A 278 2.76 25.80 -57.66
N LEU A 279 3.93 25.38 -57.16
CA LEU A 279 4.34 23.98 -57.01
C LEU A 279 4.27 23.61 -55.53
N PHE A 280 3.29 22.79 -55.15
CA PHE A 280 3.10 22.40 -53.76
C PHE A 280 4.04 21.26 -53.34
N VAL A 281 4.70 21.44 -52.20
CA VAL A 281 5.63 20.48 -51.56
C VAL A 281 4.96 19.93 -50.30
N PRO A 282 4.54 18.66 -50.27
CA PRO A 282 3.68 18.13 -49.20
C PRO A 282 4.42 17.77 -47.90
N ASN A 283 5.44 18.56 -47.50
CA ASN A 283 6.14 18.46 -46.21
C ASN A 283 7.08 19.68 -46.02
N GLU A 284 7.06 20.33 -44.85
CA GLU A 284 8.02 21.40 -44.50
C GLU A 284 9.48 20.91 -44.48
N SER A 285 9.74 19.72 -43.93
CA SER A 285 11.10 19.15 -43.91
C SER A 285 11.63 18.87 -45.32
N LEU A 286 10.74 18.63 -46.29
CA LEU A 286 11.09 18.47 -47.69
C LEU A 286 11.36 19.81 -48.36
N ALA A 287 10.62 20.86 -48.00
CA ALA A 287 10.89 22.22 -48.47
C ALA A 287 12.22 22.76 -47.92
N ALA A 288 12.52 22.53 -46.64
CA ALA A 288 13.82 22.83 -46.04
C ALA A 288 14.95 22.05 -46.76
N PHE A 289 14.76 20.76 -47.01
CA PHE A 289 15.72 19.94 -47.75
C PHE A 289 15.98 20.44 -49.18
N ILE A 290 15.00 21.04 -49.88
CA ILE A 290 15.24 21.67 -51.19
C ILE A 290 16.24 22.83 -51.06
N HIS A 291 16.05 23.70 -50.07
CA HIS A 291 16.93 24.85 -49.84
C HIS A 291 18.35 24.43 -49.42
N GLU A 292 18.46 23.42 -48.55
CA GLU A 292 19.74 22.79 -48.20
C GLU A 292 20.39 22.07 -49.39
N ALA A 293 19.59 21.51 -50.30
CA ALA A 293 20.08 20.72 -51.43
C ALA A 293 20.73 21.58 -52.52
N ASP A 294 20.05 22.65 -52.92
CA ASP A 294 20.45 23.62 -53.94
C ASP A 294 19.79 24.98 -53.67
N GLY A 295 20.53 25.88 -53.00
CA GLY A 295 20.03 27.20 -52.62
C GLY A 295 19.64 28.09 -53.81
N GLN A 296 20.14 27.82 -55.03
CA GLN A 296 19.75 28.54 -56.24
C GLN A 296 18.47 27.98 -56.88
N LEU A 297 18.02 26.78 -56.53
CA LEU A 297 16.85 26.15 -57.17
C LEU A 297 15.56 26.94 -56.94
N VAL A 298 15.40 27.56 -55.77
CA VAL A 298 14.22 28.40 -55.44
C VAL A 298 14.24 29.70 -56.26
N GLU A 299 15.40 30.33 -56.42
CA GLU A 299 15.56 31.51 -57.26
C GLU A 299 15.34 31.18 -58.75
N ASP A 300 15.91 30.09 -59.24
CA ASP A 300 15.73 29.60 -60.61
C ASP A 300 14.24 29.32 -60.89
N ALA A 301 13.53 28.68 -59.96
CA ALA A 301 12.10 28.44 -60.08
C ALA A 301 11.31 29.76 -60.16
N LEU A 302 11.63 30.74 -59.31
CA LEU A 302 10.97 32.05 -59.32
C LEU A 302 11.23 32.82 -60.62
N ARG A 303 12.44 32.75 -61.19
CA ARG A 303 12.76 33.33 -62.52
C ARG A 303 11.96 32.68 -63.64
N GLU A 304 11.71 31.37 -63.54
CA GLU A 304 10.84 30.58 -64.43
C GLU A 304 9.34 30.72 -64.07
N ARG A 305 8.96 31.67 -63.20
CA ARG A 305 7.58 31.96 -62.74
C ARG A 305 6.89 30.82 -62.00
N VAL A 306 7.66 29.91 -61.38
CA VAL A 306 7.17 28.82 -60.53
C VAL A 306 7.52 29.11 -59.08
N VAL A 307 6.50 29.30 -58.24
CA VAL A 307 6.67 29.51 -56.80
C VAL A 307 6.55 28.16 -56.10
N ILE A 308 7.63 27.72 -55.46
CA ILE A 308 7.63 26.50 -54.64
C ILE A 308 7.00 26.85 -53.28
N CYS A 309 5.92 26.17 -52.91
CA CYS A 309 5.23 26.40 -51.63
C CYS A 309 5.04 25.10 -50.83
N SER A 310 5.27 25.21 -49.53
CA SER A 310 4.97 24.21 -48.49
C SER A 310 3.63 24.53 -47.81
N PRO A 311 3.03 23.65 -46.98
CA PRO A 311 1.84 23.95 -46.20
C PRO A 311 1.81 25.32 -45.50
N LEU A 312 2.88 25.68 -44.80
CA LEU A 312 3.01 26.95 -44.06
C LEU A 312 3.08 28.15 -45.00
N THR A 313 3.86 28.05 -46.08
CA THR A 313 4.02 29.15 -47.04
C THR A 313 2.80 29.29 -47.96
N LEU A 314 2.09 28.21 -48.27
CA LEU A 314 0.79 28.24 -48.95
C LEU A 314 -0.26 28.91 -48.06
N PHE A 315 -0.33 28.55 -46.77
CA PHE A 315 -1.22 29.21 -45.81
C PHE A 315 -0.93 30.71 -45.72
N ALA A 316 0.35 31.10 -45.56
CA ALA A 316 0.77 32.50 -45.46
C ALA A 316 0.65 33.29 -46.79
N PHE A 317 0.47 32.61 -47.93
CA PHE A 317 0.25 33.24 -49.24
C PHE A 317 -1.24 33.43 -49.55
N LEU A 318 -2.12 32.64 -48.91
CA LEU A 318 -3.56 32.60 -49.20
C LEU A 318 -4.45 33.17 -48.08
N GLY A 319 -3.95 33.27 -46.85
CA GLY A 319 -4.61 33.90 -45.70
C GLY A 319 -4.18 35.34 -45.45
#